data_AF-A0A6C1QS13-F1
#
_entry.id   AF-A0A6C1QS13-F1
#
_cell.length_a   1.000
_cell.length_b   1.000
_cell.length_c   1.000
_cell.angle_alpha   90.00
_cell.angle_beta   90.00
_cell.angle_gamma   90.00
#
_symmetry.space_group_name_H-M   'P 1'
#
loop_
_entity.id
_entity.type
_entity.pdbx_description
1 polymer ?
#
loop_
_entity_poly.entity_id
_entity_poly.type
_entity_poly.pdbx_seq_one_letter_code
_entity_poly.pdbx_strand_id
1 'polypeptide(L)'
;MDSDLMKVLGAAGGIAIVAIAVIFFSIPAEAVAAEEFYSGSGEGYYWTIEAEVGLAGDRIVSIKVEHEDTPGLADGAIDAVVKEIIAKQSPDVDTISGATGTTRGLIEAVKEALDKAGFSY
;
A
#
# COMPACT_ATOMS: atom_id res chain seq x y z
N MET A 1 -30.79 -13.54 11.99
CA MET A 1 -29.78 -13.12 10.99
C MET A 1 -30.14 -11.70 10.62
N ASP A 2 -29.64 -10.78 11.41
CA ASP A 2 -30.09 -9.40 11.52
C ASP A 2 -29.86 -8.59 10.24
N SER A 3 -30.88 -7.81 9.88
CA SER A 3 -30.99 -6.99 8.66
C SER A 3 -30.00 -5.82 8.59
N ASP A 4 -29.09 -5.70 9.56
CA ASP A 4 -28.06 -4.66 9.58
C ASP A 4 -26.79 -5.07 8.83
N LEU A 5 -26.56 -6.36 8.57
CA LEU A 5 -25.44 -6.81 7.71
C LEU A 5 -25.61 -6.36 6.25
N MET A 6 -26.84 -6.20 5.78
CA MET A 6 -27.13 -5.94 4.36
C MET A 6 -27.19 -4.44 4.00
N LYS A 7 -27.12 -3.54 4.98
CA LYS A 7 -27.06 -2.08 4.72
C LYS A 7 -25.66 -1.56 4.42
N VAL A 8 -24.62 -2.27 4.87
CA VAL A 8 -23.22 -1.88 4.63
C VAL A 8 -22.82 -2.08 3.15
N LEU A 9 -23.59 -2.88 2.40
CA LEU A 9 -23.32 -3.17 0.98
C LEU A 9 -24.01 -2.19 0.01
N GLY A 10 -24.78 -1.23 0.52
CA GLY A 10 -25.70 -0.39 -0.26
C GLY A 10 -25.45 1.10 -0.19
N ALA A 11 -24.19 1.55 -0.16
CA ALA A 11 -23.84 2.96 -0.39
C ALA A 11 -22.36 3.05 -0.84
N ALA A 12 -22.16 3.35 -2.13
CA ALA A 12 -20.90 3.77 -2.74
C ALA A 12 -19.61 3.01 -2.33
N GLY A 13 -19.25 1.99 -3.12
CA GLY A 13 -17.85 1.64 -3.36
C GLY A 13 -17.17 0.66 -2.40
N GLY A 14 -17.74 -0.55 -2.28
CA GLY A 14 -16.98 -1.81 -2.12
C GLY A 14 -15.85 -1.88 -1.09
N ILE A 15 -16.21 -2.07 0.19
CA ILE A 15 -15.29 -2.64 1.18
C ILE A 15 -15.15 -4.14 0.86
N ALA A 16 -14.09 -4.52 0.15
CA ALA A 16 -13.68 -5.90 -0.03
C ALA A 16 -12.59 -6.23 1.00
N ILE A 17 -12.98 -6.68 2.19
CA ILE A 17 -12.08 -7.41 3.08
C ILE A 17 -11.87 -8.79 2.42
N VAL A 18 -10.79 -8.95 1.66
CA VAL A 18 -10.38 -10.26 1.13
C VAL A 18 -9.35 -10.89 2.07
N ALA A 19 -9.72 -12.04 2.60
CA ALA A 19 -8.92 -12.83 3.52
C ALA A 19 -7.73 -13.52 2.84
N ILE A 20 -6.55 -13.34 3.45
CA ILE A 20 -5.47 -14.32 3.70
C ILE A 20 -5.01 -15.21 2.54
N ALA A 21 -3.79 -14.95 2.06
CA ALA A 21 -2.87 -16.00 1.62
C ALA A 21 -1.62 -15.97 2.53
N VAL A 22 -1.51 -16.95 3.43
CA VAL A 22 -0.30 -17.19 4.24
C VAL A 22 0.79 -17.71 3.29
N ILE A 23 1.84 -16.92 3.07
CA ILE A 23 3.08 -17.40 2.45
C ILE A 23 4.16 -17.44 3.53
N PHE A 24 4.66 -18.65 3.79
CA PHE A 24 5.81 -18.93 4.65
C PHE A 24 7.03 -18.16 4.14
N PHE A 25 7.50 -17.16 4.90
CA PHE A 25 8.87 -16.68 4.77
C PHE A 25 9.50 -16.61 6.16
N SER A 26 10.64 -17.27 6.32
CA SER A 26 11.40 -17.33 7.56
C SER A 26 11.84 -15.92 7.95
N ILE A 27 11.27 -15.40 9.03
CA ILE A 27 11.56 -14.06 9.54
C ILE A 27 12.82 -14.13 10.42
N PRO A 28 13.92 -13.41 10.11
CA PRO A 28 15.02 -13.23 11.05
C PRO A 28 14.57 -12.34 12.23
N ALA A 29 15.10 -12.64 13.42
CA ALA A 29 14.55 -12.32 14.74
C ALA A 29 14.52 -10.84 15.18
N GLU A 30 14.21 -9.90 14.29
CA GLU A 30 13.96 -8.50 14.65
C GLU A 30 12.94 -7.79 13.75
N ALA A 31 12.04 -8.54 13.10
CA ALA A 31 10.93 -7.95 12.37
C ALA A 31 9.77 -7.67 13.34
N VAL A 32 9.45 -6.40 13.51
CA VAL A 32 8.12 -6.01 13.98
C VAL A 32 7.14 -6.45 12.90
N ALA A 33 6.39 -7.51 13.17
CA ALA A 33 5.37 -8.00 12.24
C ALA A 33 4.26 -6.95 12.11
N ALA A 34 3.79 -6.71 10.89
CA ALA A 34 2.59 -5.90 10.66
C ALA A 34 1.40 -6.56 11.38
N GLU A 35 0.67 -5.77 12.14
CA GLU A 35 -0.55 -6.17 12.84
C GLU A 35 -1.78 -5.90 11.97
N GLU A 36 -1.76 -4.78 11.23
CA GLU A 36 -2.85 -4.33 10.39
C GLU A 36 -2.35 -4.05 8.97
N PHE A 37 -3.21 -4.28 7.98
CA PHE A 37 -2.90 -4.05 6.57
C PHE A 37 -3.99 -3.21 5.93
N TYR A 38 -3.58 -2.20 5.17
CA TYR A 38 -4.47 -1.27 4.48
C TYR A 38 -4.07 -1.17 3.02
N SER A 39 -5.08 -1.22 2.14
CA SER A 39 -4.88 -1.11 0.70
C SER A 39 -5.29 0.25 0.17
N GLY A 40 -4.53 0.75 -0.78
CA GLY A 40 -4.81 1.98 -1.52
C GLY A 40 -4.40 1.84 -2.97
N SER A 41 -4.82 2.82 -3.76
CA SER A 41 -4.66 2.86 -5.20
C SER A 41 -4.24 4.26 -5.65
N GLY A 42 -3.47 4.34 -6.72
CA GLY A 42 -3.04 5.61 -7.28
C GLY A 42 -2.83 5.53 -8.77
N GLU A 43 -3.01 6.66 -9.46
CA GLU A 43 -2.95 6.70 -10.91
C GLU A 43 -1.50 6.83 -11.40
N GLY A 44 -1.00 5.76 -12.02
CA GLY A 44 0.20 5.81 -12.84
C GLY A 44 -0.04 6.55 -14.16
N TYR A 45 0.94 6.50 -15.08
CA TYR A 45 0.79 7.19 -16.37
C TYR A 45 -0.19 6.50 -17.32
N TYR A 46 -0.20 5.16 -17.30
CA TYR A 46 -1.06 4.32 -18.15
C TYR A 46 -1.90 3.32 -17.36
N TRP A 47 -1.52 3.04 -16.11
CA TRP A 47 -2.06 1.95 -15.30
C TRP A 47 -2.31 2.45 -13.88
N THR A 48 -3.26 1.82 -13.20
CA THR A 48 -3.44 1.98 -11.75
C THR A 48 -2.34 1.20 -11.02
N ILE A 49 -1.80 1.81 -9.97
CA ILE A 49 -0.86 1.20 -9.04
C ILE A 49 -1.62 0.90 -7.76
N GLU A 50 -1.52 -0.34 -7.26
CA GLU A 50 -2.11 -0.73 -5.97
C GLU A 50 -1.01 -0.94 -4.95
N ALA A 51 -1.26 -0.52 -3.71
CA ALA A 51 -0.32 -0.70 -2.60
C ALA A 51 -1.04 -1.27 -1.37
N GLU A 52 -0.42 -2.27 -0.73
CA GLU A 52 -0.81 -2.80 0.57
C GLU A 52 0.23 -2.37 1.60
N VAL A 53 -0.17 -1.54 2.56
CA VAL A 53 0.66 -1.01 3.63
C VAL A 53 0.40 -1.80 4.91
N GLY A 54 1.46 -2.36 5.48
CA GLY A 54 1.42 -3.03 6.77
C GLY A 54 1.89 -2.10 7.88
N LEU A 55 1.07 -2.00 8.92
CA LEU A 55 1.31 -1.17 10.10
C LEU A 55 1.52 -2.05 11.34
N ALA A 56 2.40 -1.61 12.22
CA ALA A 56 2.54 -2.14 13.58
C ALA A 56 2.50 -0.98 14.56
N GLY A 57 1.36 -0.79 15.21
CA GLY A 57 1.05 0.44 15.96
C GLY A 57 1.20 1.69 15.10
N ASP A 58 2.11 2.58 15.50
CA ASP A 58 2.42 3.86 14.85
C ASP A 58 3.54 3.77 13.82
N ARG A 59 3.84 2.56 13.31
CA ARG A 59 4.93 2.34 12.36
C ARG A 59 4.52 1.64 11.08
N ILE A 60 5.00 2.15 9.95
CA ILE A 60 4.99 1.49 8.65
C ILE A 60 6.12 0.44 8.64
N VAL A 61 5.75 -0.84 8.55
CA VAL A 61 6.72 -1.95 8.59
C VAL A 61 6.85 -2.70 7.26
N SER A 62 5.85 -2.58 6.38
CA SER A 62 5.90 -3.17 5.05
C SER A 62 5.04 -2.40 4.06
N ILE A 63 5.46 -2.39 2.79
CA ILE A 63 4.64 -1.93 1.68
C ILE A 63 4.81 -2.96 0.56
N LYS A 64 3.69 -3.52 0.09
CA LYS A 64 3.66 -4.33 -1.14
C LYS A 64 3.00 -3.50 -2.22
N VAL A 65 3.48 -3.66 -3.45
CA VAL A 65 3.03 -2.87 -4.59
C VAL A 65 2.69 -3.82 -5.72
N GLU A 66 1.51 -3.65 -6.30
CA GLU A 66 1.08 -4.31 -7.53
C GLU A 66 0.99 -3.27 -8.65
N HIS A 67 1.59 -3.58 -9.80
CA HIS A 67 1.60 -2.69 -10.97
C HIS A 67 1.65 -3.49 -12.27
N GLU A 68 1.04 -2.92 -13.32
CA GLU A 68 1.08 -3.47 -14.69
C GLU A 68 2.09 -2.77 -15.60
N ASP A 69 3.02 -1.99 -15.02
CA ASP A 69 4.06 -1.30 -15.78
C ASP A 69 5.07 -2.27 -16.43
N THR A 70 5.93 -1.73 -17.29
CA THR A 70 6.96 -2.47 -18.03
C THR A 70 7.92 -3.15 -17.04
N PRO A 71 8.02 -4.49 -17.04
CA PRO A 71 8.89 -5.22 -16.11
C PRO A 71 10.33 -4.73 -16.17
N GLY A 72 10.95 -4.52 -15.00
CA GLY A 72 12.32 -4.06 -14.87
C GLY A 72 12.56 -2.56 -15.12
N LEU A 73 11.54 -1.79 -15.57
CA LEU A 73 11.66 -0.35 -15.72
C LEU A 73 11.23 0.40 -14.45
N ALA A 74 10.10 -0.01 -13.88
CA ALA A 74 9.54 0.61 -12.69
C ALA A 74 10.04 -0.02 -11.38
N ASP A 75 10.42 -1.30 -11.40
CA ASP A 75 10.70 -2.09 -10.20
C ASP A 75 11.76 -1.45 -9.29
N GLY A 76 12.85 -0.95 -9.89
CA GLY A 76 13.91 -0.26 -9.14
C GLY A 76 13.47 1.08 -8.55
N ALA A 77 12.58 1.79 -9.25
CA ALA A 77 12.03 3.05 -8.75
C ALA A 77 11.00 2.82 -7.64
N ILE A 78 10.16 1.80 -7.78
CA ILE A 78 9.20 1.36 -6.77
C ILE A 78 9.93 0.95 -5.49
N ASP A 79 10.95 0.09 -5.60
CA ASP A 79 11.73 -0.37 -4.43
C ASP A 79 12.44 0.80 -3.71
N ALA A 80 13.00 1.75 -4.47
CA ALA A 80 13.63 2.93 -3.89
C ALA A 80 12.62 3.81 -3.12
N VAL A 81 11.45 4.08 -3.71
CA VAL A 81 10.37 4.86 -3.05
C VAL A 81 9.84 4.12 -1.83
N VAL A 82 9.57 2.82 -1.91
CA VAL A 82 9.12 2.01 -0.76
C VAL A 82 10.11 2.08 0.40
N LYS A 83 11.41 1.91 0.12
CA LYS A 83 12.45 2.01 1.14
C LYS A 83 12.50 3.40 1.77
N GLU A 84 12.34 4.44 0.97
CA GLU A 84 12.34 5.82 1.46
C GLU A 84 11.12 6.10 2.36
N ILE A 85 9.93 5.64 1.98
CA ILE A 85 8.71 5.77 2.78
C ILE A 85 8.86 5.03 4.12
N ILE A 86 9.36 3.79 4.10
CA ILE A 86 9.61 3.03 5.33
C ILE A 86 10.69 3.72 6.19
N ALA A 87 11.75 4.26 5.58
CA ALA A 87 12.79 4.95 6.34
C ALA A 87 12.29 6.26 6.99
N LYS A 88 11.49 7.03 6.26
CA LYS A 88 10.92 8.31 6.73
C LYS A 88 9.65 8.15 7.57
N GLN A 89 9.01 6.98 7.51
CA GLN A 89 7.67 6.73 8.06
C GLN A 89 6.62 7.72 7.53
N SER A 90 6.80 8.18 6.27
CA SER A 90 5.93 9.16 5.64
C SER A 90 5.90 8.94 4.13
N PRO A 91 4.72 9.06 3.49
CA PRO A 91 4.57 8.98 2.04
C PRO A 91 5.01 10.26 1.31
N ASP A 92 5.36 11.34 2.03
CA ASP A 92 5.84 12.59 1.44
C ASP A 92 7.31 12.48 1.00
N VAL A 93 7.51 11.76 -0.10
CA VAL A 93 8.80 11.51 -0.73
C VAL A 93 8.83 11.98 -2.18
N ASP A 94 10.03 12.14 -2.73
CA ASP A 94 10.20 12.61 -4.09
C ASP A 94 9.97 11.49 -5.12
N THR A 95 9.37 11.85 -6.26
CA THR A 95 9.27 10.95 -7.41
C THR A 95 10.64 10.72 -8.07
N ILE A 96 10.82 9.57 -8.72
CA ILE A 96 12.07 9.26 -9.41
C ILE A 96 11.98 9.66 -10.88
N SER A 97 13.02 10.35 -11.36
CA SER A 97 13.14 10.75 -12.76
C SER A 97 13.14 9.54 -13.69
N GLY A 98 12.33 9.59 -14.76
CA GLY A 98 12.17 8.47 -15.69
C GLY A 98 11.11 7.43 -15.26
N ALA A 99 10.61 7.51 -14.03
CA ALA A 99 9.51 6.68 -13.51
C ALA A 99 8.47 7.54 -12.75
N THR A 100 8.33 8.81 -13.12
CA THR A 100 7.52 9.79 -12.39
C THR A 100 6.05 9.40 -12.27
N GLY A 101 5.45 8.89 -13.35
CA GLY A 101 4.05 8.45 -13.31
C GLY A 101 3.84 7.33 -12.30
N THR A 102 4.68 6.31 -12.36
CA THR A 102 4.59 5.11 -11.52
C THR A 102 4.90 5.40 -10.06
N THR A 103 5.96 6.18 -9.79
CA THR A 103 6.31 6.60 -8.43
C THR A 103 5.27 7.53 -7.81
N ARG A 104 4.65 8.42 -8.59
CA ARG A 104 3.53 9.23 -8.12
C ARG A 104 2.30 8.37 -7.78
N GLY A 105 1.93 7.44 -8.66
CA GLY A 105 0.81 6.52 -8.42
C GLY A 105 1.04 5.67 -7.16
N LEU A 106 2.27 5.18 -6.94
CA LEU A 106 2.65 4.50 -5.71
C LEU A 106 2.48 5.40 -4.47
N ILE A 107 2.98 6.64 -4.50
CA ILE A 107 2.86 7.58 -3.39
C ILE A 107 1.37 7.84 -3.07
N GLU A 108 0.55 8.05 -4.09
CA GLU A 108 -0.90 8.23 -3.94
C GLU A 108 -1.56 6.99 -3.34
N ALA A 109 -1.21 5.79 -3.80
CA ALA A 109 -1.72 4.53 -3.26
C ALA A 109 -1.38 4.35 -1.78
N VAL A 110 -0.13 4.65 -1.39
CA VAL A 110 0.29 4.58 0.02
C VAL A 110 -0.43 5.62 0.86
N LYS A 111 -0.61 6.86 0.37
CA LYS A 111 -1.38 7.90 1.07
C LYS A 111 -2.81 7.46 1.32
N GLU A 112 -3.48 6.92 0.31
CA GLU A 112 -4.85 6.42 0.44
C GLU A 112 -4.93 5.30 1.49
N ALA A 113 -3.96 4.37 1.51
CA ALA A 113 -3.89 3.31 2.51
C ALA A 113 -3.70 3.86 3.93
N LEU A 114 -2.78 4.82 4.12
CA LEU A 114 -2.50 5.44 5.42
C LEU A 114 -3.67 6.31 5.91
N ASP A 115 -4.33 7.04 5.02
CA ASP A 115 -5.52 7.83 5.34
C ASP A 115 -6.67 6.92 5.81
N LYS A 116 -6.86 5.76 5.16
CA LYS A 116 -7.83 4.73 5.60
C LYS A 116 -7.48 4.14 6.96
N ALA A 117 -6.19 4.02 7.26
CA ALA A 117 -5.71 3.57 8.57
C ALA A 117 -5.88 4.64 9.67
N GLY A 118 -6.15 5.89 9.30
CA GLY A 118 -6.08 7.02 10.22
C GLY A 118 -4.66 7.28 10.73
N PHE A 119 -3.65 6.86 9.96
CA PHE A 119 -2.25 7.05 10.29
C PHE A 119 -1.84 8.51 10.05
N SER A 120 -1.18 9.13 11.03
CA SER A 120 -0.67 10.49 10.89
C SER A 120 0.80 10.44 10.43
N TYR A 121 1.10 11.07 9.30
CA TYR A 121 2.42 11.08 8.66
C TYR A 121 2.91 12.48 8.30
#